data_AF-A0A733UIL3-F1
#
_entry.id   AF-A0A733UIL3-F1
#
_cell.length_a   1.000
_cell.length_b   1.000
_cell.length_c   1.000
_cell.angle_alpha   90.00
_cell.angle_beta   90.00
_cell.angle_gamma   90.00
#
_symmetry.space_group_name_H-M   'P 1'
#
loop_
_entity.id
_entity.type
_entity.pdbx_description
1 polymer ?
#
loop_
_entity_poly.entity_id
_entity_poly.type
_entity_poly.pdbx_seq_one_letter_code
_entity_poly.pdbx_strand_id
1 'polypeptide(L)'
;MDAVTDLRKKYILNLEVLKPGDIILEHGYKPHSLVIMKVTNSHYSHAMLYEGSTIIEATSSGGVFSKVPNRFAVVNKNDLKVLRLVKEIPAKDMENITMTARSLTGSDYNKSEAMKAGKKKKPTKKRSNGQFCSRLVAQCYNKAGIKLVESIHYCSPADLEKSPLLTEVDDAVKEASEAELAHALAPSIHTQHLKSSVAWVKEAKKILKKSGVEAETINDIYSATLNLRNPKVDKLILKEIKASGHYSFYLEDKNANPFRYDAAKFAEKI
;
A
#
# COMPACT_ATOMS: atom_id res chain seq x y z
N MET A 1 20.21 6.70 8.23
CA MET A 1 20.24 6.77 6.75
C MET A 1 18.82 6.71 6.25
N ASP A 2 18.42 7.67 5.43
CA ASP A 2 17.11 7.61 4.77
C ASP A 2 17.10 6.45 3.78
N ALA A 3 16.01 5.70 3.73
CA ALA A 3 15.88 4.52 2.89
C ALA A 3 15.96 4.83 1.37
N VAL A 4 16.13 6.09 0.96
CA VAL A 4 16.20 6.51 -0.45
C VAL A 4 17.65 6.65 -0.94
N THR A 5 18.64 6.83 -0.05
CA THR A 5 20.04 7.11 -0.43
C THR A 5 21.02 5.99 -0.08
N ASP A 6 20.52 4.83 0.29
CA ASP A 6 21.38 3.69 0.62
C ASP A 6 21.95 3.04 -0.65
N LEU A 7 23.21 3.38 -0.97
CA LEU A 7 23.97 2.85 -2.11
C LEU A 7 24.17 1.32 -2.05
N ARG A 8 23.83 0.67 -0.92
CA ARG A 8 23.91 -0.79 -0.78
C ARG A 8 22.71 -1.52 -1.37
N LYS A 9 21.67 -0.81 -1.83
CA LYS A 9 20.50 -1.42 -2.46
C LYS A 9 20.88 -2.14 -3.75
N LYS A 10 20.43 -3.38 -3.87
CA LYS A 10 20.77 -4.27 -4.99
C LYS A 10 19.62 -5.13 -5.45
N TYR A 11 18.61 -5.36 -4.62
CA TYR A 11 17.56 -6.33 -4.90
C TYR A 11 16.21 -5.66 -5.12
N ILE A 12 15.44 -6.20 -6.07
CA ILE A 12 14.12 -5.72 -6.47
C ILE A 12 13.14 -6.90 -6.53
N LEU A 13 11.84 -6.58 -6.62
CA LEU A 13 10.83 -7.56 -6.96
C LEU A 13 10.98 -7.99 -8.42
N ASN A 14 10.90 -9.29 -8.67
CA ASN A 14 10.81 -9.85 -10.00
C ASN A 14 9.34 -9.83 -10.46
N LEU A 15 8.96 -8.81 -11.23
CA LEU A 15 7.56 -8.61 -11.63
C LEU A 15 7.01 -9.71 -12.55
N GLU A 16 7.87 -10.45 -13.24
CA GLU A 16 7.47 -11.51 -14.18
C GLU A 16 6.83 -12.72 -13.48
N VAL A 17 7.16 -12.94 -12.20
CA VAL A 17 6.65 -14.08 -11.42
C VAL A 17 5.54 -13.70 -10.45
N LEU A 18 5.31 -12.39 -10.24
CA LEU A 18 4.27 -11.91 -9.34
C LEU A 18 2.87 -12.13 -9.95
N LYS A 19 1.90 -12.40 -9.08
CA LYS A 19 0.50 -12.57 -9.44
C LYS A 19 -0.39 -11.75 -8.51
N PRO A 20 -1.55 -11.25 -8.99
CA PRO A 20 -2.55 -10.63 -8.12
C PRO A 20 -2.80 -11.47 -6.88
N GLY A 21 -2.87 -10.79 -5.73
CA GLY A 21 -3.03 -11.42 -4.42
C GLY A 21 -1.71 -11.68 -3.69
N ASP A 22 -0.56 -11.75 -4.37
CA ASP A 22 0.71 -11.99 -3.69
C ASP A 22 0.94 -11.01 -2.52
N ILE A 23 1.38 -11.56 -1.40
CA ILE A 23 1.69 -10.80 -0.19
C ILE A 23 3.18 -10.56 -0.14
N ILE A 24 3.58 -9.29 -0.10
CA ILE A 24 4.99 -8.91 -0.05
C ILE A 24 5.32 -8.50 1.38
N LEU A 25 6.26 -9.19 1.99
CA LEU A 25 6.84 -8.86 3.29
C LEU A 25 8.15 -8.09 3.10
N GLU A 26 8.35 -7.04 3.90
CA GLU A 26 9.52 -6.16 3.79
C GLU A 26 10.22 -5.95 5.14
N HIS A 27 11.54 -6.06 5.12
CA HIS A 27 12.42 -5.68 6.21
C HIS A 27 12.56 -4.15 6.26
N GLY A 28 12.19 -3.56 7.40
CA GLY A 28 12.25 -2.12 7.58
C GLY A 28 13.45 -1.70 8.42
N TYR A 29 14.21 -0.72 7.93
CA TYR A 29 15.39 -0.18 8.63
C TYR A 29 15.11 0.99 9.57
N LYS A 30 13.85 1.45 9.65
CA LYS A 30 13.47 2.54 10.55
C LYS A 30 13.37 2.02 11.98
N PRO A 31 13.61 2.84 13.02
CA PRO A 31 13.58 2.38 14.41
C PRO A 31 12.30 1.63 14.82
N HIS A 32 11.13 2.09 14.35
CA HIS A 32 9.86 1.42 14.65
C HIS A 32 9.76 0.03 14.00
N SER A 33 10.33 -0.16 12.80
CA SER A 33 10.39 -1.46 12.13
C SER A 33 11.25 -2.45 12.91
N LEU A 34 12.42 -2.00 13.40
CA LEU A 34 13.29 -2.82 14.24
C LEU A 34 12.59 -3.29 15.52
N VAL A 35 11.78 -2.42 16.14
CA VAL A 35 10.97 -2.78 17.31
C VAL A 35 9.91 -3.83 16.96
N ILE A 36 9.21 -3.69 15.83
CA ILE A 36 8.21 -4.67 15.39
C ILE A 36 8.86 -6.04 15.24
N MET A 37 9.96 -6.14 14.48
CA MET A 37 10.68 -7.38 14.22
C MET A 37 11.14 -8.08 15.51
N LYS A 38 11.67 -7.30 16.47
CA LYS A 38 12.06 -7.83 17.78
C LYS A 38 10.87 -8.38 18.57
N VAL A 39 9.73 -7.69 18.57
CA VAL A 39 8.54 -8.07 19.33
C VAL A 39 7.82 -9.27 18.70
N THR A 40 7.83 -9.37 17.36
CA THR A 40 7.17 -10.45 16.61
C THR A 40 8.07 -11.66 16.36
N ASN A 41 9.37 -11.53 16.68
CA ASN A 41 10.40 -12.52 16.37
C ASN A 41 10.36 -12.93 14.89
N SER A 42 10.46 -11.94 14.00
CA SER A 42 10.45 -12.12 12.54
C SER A 42 11.40 -11.11 11.88
N HIS A 43 11.91 -11.46 10.70
CA HIS A 43 12.73 -10.59 9.86
C HIS A 43 11.93 -9.48 9.17
N TYR A 44 10.59 -9.55 9.20
CA TYR A 44 9.72 -8.66 8.45
C TYR A 44 8.92 -7.74 9.38
N SER A 45 8.89 -6.45 9.02
CA SER A 45 8.20 -5.40 9.79
C SER A 45 6.98 -4.83 9.07
N HIS A 46 6.86 -5.12 7.78
CA HIS A 46 5.84 -4.56 6.90
C HIS A 46 5.27 -5.62 5.98
N ALA A 47 4.02 -5.43 5.58
CA ALA A 47 3.28 -6.33 4.72
C ALA A 47 2.45 -5.52 3.72
N MET A 48 2.46 -5.95 2.48
CA MET A 48 1.81 -5.27 1.36
C MET A 48 1.07 -6.28 0.49
N LEU A 49 0.06 -5.83 -0.26
CA LEU A 49 -0.67 -6.67 -1.20
C LEU A 49 -0.36 -6.25 -2.63
N TYR A 50 0.06 -7.18 -3.48
CA TYR A 50 0.19 -6.94 -4.91
C TYR A 50 -1.17 -7.12 -5.60
N GLU A 51 -1.64 -6.06 -6.26
CA GLU A 51 -2.94 -6.02 -6.93
C GLU A 51 -2.89 -6.58 -8.36
N GLY A 52 -1.69 -6.72 -8.93
CA GLY A 52 -1.46 -7.15 -10.31
C GLY A 52 -0.71 -6.11 -11.13
N SER A 53 -0.95 -4.82 -10.88
CA SER A 53 -0.21 -3.72 -11.52
C SER A 53 0.52 -2.83 -10.51
N THR A 54 0.00 -2.77 -9.29
CA THR A 54 0.49 -1.93 -8.21
C THR A 54 0.52 -2.71 -6.90
N ILE A 55 1.15 -2.13 -5.89
CA ILE A 55 1.15 -2.64 -4.53
C ILE A 55 0.26 -1.73 -3.69
N ILE A 56 -0.65 -2.28 -2.89
CA ILE A 56 -1.41 -1.53 -1.90
C ILE A 56 -0.79 -1.77 -0.53
N GLU A 57 -0.47 -0.68 0.17
CA GLU A 57 0.15 -0.73 1.48
C GLU A 57 -0.44 0.29 2.45
N ALA A 58 -0.39 -0.02 3.74
CA ALA A 58 -0.75 0.93 4.80
C ALA A 58 0.51 1.42 5.50
N THR A 59 0.82 2.71 5.42
CA THR A 59 2.04 3.29 6.00
C THR A 59 1.76 4.41 6.99
N SER A 60 2.66 4.55 7.97
CA SER A 60 2.60 5.60 8.98
C SER A 60 2.74 7.04 8.43
N SER A 61 3.19 7.17 7.17
CA SER A 61 3.40 8.43 6.45
C SER A 61 2.18 8.93 5.69
N GLY A 62 1.15 8.11 5.48
CA GLY A 62 0.04 8.53 4.64
C GLY A 62 -1.27 7.77 4.81
N GLY A 63 -1.28 6.60 5.46
CA GLY A 63 -2.45 5.72 5.43
C GLY A 63 -2.32 4.65 4.35
N VAL A 64 -3.45 4.21 3.79
CA VAL A 64 -3.51 3.19 2.74
C VAL A 64 -3.43 3.82 1.36
N PHE A 65 -2.38 3.52 0.60
CA PHE A 65 -2.19 4.01 -0.76
C PHE A 65 -1.39 3.01 -1.61
N SER A 66 -1.33 3.29 -2.92
CA SER A 66 -0.57 2.52 -3.88
C SER A 66 0.93 2.85 -3.87
N LYS A 67 1.76 1.84 -4.06
CA LYS A 67 3.21 1.90 -4.29
C LYS A 67 3.53 1.28 -5.65
N VAL A 68 4.42 1.91 -6.40
CA VAL A 68 4.82 1.40 -7.72
C VAL A 68 5.86 0.27 -7.55
N PRO A 69 5.59 -0.96 -8.07
CA PRO A 69 6.39 -2.15 -7.76
C PRO A 69 7.87 -2.07 -8.16
N ASN A 70 8.19 -1.37 -9.25
CA ASN A 70 9.56 -1.23 -9.77
C ASN A 70 10.26 0.07 -9.34
N ARG A 71 9.71 0.82 -8.37
CA ARG A 71 10.28 2.10 -7.89
C ARG A 71 10.87 2.02 -6.49
N PHE A 72 11.33 0.84 -6.10
CA PHE A 72 12.07 0.65 -4.86
C PHE A 72 12.97 -0.58 -4.95
N ALA A 73 14.03 -0.57 -4.14
CA ALA A 73 14.99 -1.65 -3.98
C ALA A 73 15.36 -1.82 -2.50
N VAL A 74 15.85 -3.01 -2.15
CA VAL A 74 16.32 -3.39 -0.81
C VAL A 74 17.78 -3.83 -0.82
N VAL A 75 18.39 -3.94 0.35
CA VAL A 75 19.83 -4.15 0.52
C VAL A 75 20.21 -5.62 0.35
N ASN A 76 19.42 -6.53 0.93
CA ASN A 76 19.64 -7.98 0.88
C ASN A 76 18.47 -8.69 0.21
N LYS A 77 18.72 -9.83 -0.45
CA LYS A 77 17.67 -10.63 -1.10
C LYS A 77 16.54 -11.00 -0.13
N ASN A 78 16.88 -11.35 1.10
CA ASN A 78 15.92 -11.75 2.13
C ASN A 78 15.17 -10.59 2.79
N ASP A 79 15.50 -9.33 2.47
CA ASP A 79 14.73 -8.17 2.95
C ASP A 79 13.36 -8.06 2.29
N LEU A 80 13.15 -8.79 1.21
CA LEU A 80 11.84 -9.03 0.62
C LEU A 80 11.54 -10.53 0.68
N LYS A 81 10.27 -10.85 0.91
CA LYS A 81 9.71 -12.19 0.74
C LYS A 81 8.33 -12.06 0.13
N VAL A 82 8.02 -12.92 -0.83
CA VAL A 82 6.70 -12.94 -1.47
C VAL A 82 6.02 -14.25 -1.10
N LEU A 83 4.79 -14.13 -0.64
CA LEU A 83 3.95 -15.24 -0.21
C LEU A 83 2.71 -15.32 -1.09
N ARG A 84 2.33 -16.53 -1.48
CA ARG A 84 1.16 -16.83 -2.30
C ARG A 84 0.30 -17.90 -1.65
N LEU A 85 -1.02 -17.84 -1.87
CA LEU A 85 -1.90 -18.92 -1.46
C LEU A 85 -1.46 -20.25 -2.09
N VAL A 86 -1.37 -21.29 -1.25
CA VAL A 86 -1.10 -22.66 -1.69
C VAL A 86 -2.24 -23.17 -2.56
N LYS A 87 -3.47 -22.91 -2.14
CA LYS A 87 -4.67 -23.33 -2.85
C LYS A 87 -5.11 -22.25 -3.84
N GLU A 88 -5.24 -22.62 -5.10
CA GLU A 88 -5.86 -21.77 -6.11
C GLU A 88 -7.33 -21.47 -5.75
N ILE A 89 -7.76 -20.25 -6.03
CA ILE A 89 -9.10 -19.76 -5.71
C ILE A 89 -9.80 -19.27 -6.98
N PRO A 90 -11.15 -19.23 -6.99
CA PRO A 90 -11.89 -18.65 -8.11
C PRO A 90 -11.44 -17.22 -8.42
N ALA A 91 -11.42 -16.85 -9.71
CA ALA A 91 -11.03 -15.51 -10.15
C ALA A 91 -11.84 -14.40 -9.46
N LYS A 92 -13.13 -14.64 -9.20
CA LYS A 92 -14.02 -13.73 -8.46
C LYS A 92 -13.53 -13.48 -7.02
N ASP A 93 -13.00 -14.50 -6.36
CA ASP A 93 -12.48 -14.36 -5.00
C ASP A 93 -11.16 -13.58 -5.01
N MET A 94 -10.31 -13.81 -6.01
CA MET A 94 -9.11 -13.00 -6.21
C MET A 94 -9.45 -11.53 -6.50
N GLU A 95 -10.44 -11.28 -7.34
CA GLU A 95 -10.98 -9.95 -7.60
C GLU A 95 -11.52 -9.30 -6.32
N ASN A 96 -12.26 -10.05 -5.49
CA ASN A 96 -12.74 -9.53 -4.20
C ASN A 96 -11.57 -9.11 -3.29
N ILE A 97 -10.47 -9.86 -3.26
CA ILE A 97 -9.28 -9.53 -2.47
C ILE A 97 -8.67 -8.22 -2.96
N THR A 98 -8.41 -8.10 -4.27
CA THR A 98 -7.75 -6.93 -4.86
C THR A 98 -8.65 -5.69 -4.84
N MET A 99 -9.95 -5.83 -5.14
CA MET A 99 -10.93 -4.75 -5.05
C MET A 99 -11.13 -4.28 -3.61
N THR A 100 -11.08 -5.19 -2.62
CA THR A 100 -11.10 -4.79 -1.21
C THR A 100 -9.90 -3.90 -0.88
N ALA A 101 -8.69 -4.28 -1.31
CA ALA A 101 -7.50 -3.45 -1.06
C ALA A 101 -7.63 -2.06 -1.69
N ARG A 102 -8.12 -1.98 -2.93
CA ARG A 102 -8.38 -0.71 -3.62
C ARG A 102 -9.41 0.14 -2.87
N SER A 103 -10.49 -0.47 -2.39
CA SER A 103 -11.57 0.23 -1.68
C SER A 103 -11.10 0.87 -0.37
N LEU A 104 -10.02 0.36 0.23
CA LEU A 104 -9.43 0.89 1.47
C LEU A 104 -8.48 2.06 1.25
N THR A 105 -8.22 2.47 0.00
CA THR A 105 -7.35 3.61 -0.30
C THR A 105 -7.87 4.88 0.37
N GLY A 106 -6.97 5.62 1.03
CA GLY A 106 -7.28 6.80 1.83
C GLY A 106 -7.53 6.52 3.30
N SER A 107 -7.67 5.27 3.75
CA SER A 107 -7.79 4.93 5.18
C SER A 107 -6.59 5.43 5.99
N ASP A 108 -6.83 5.92 7.20
CA ASP A 108 -5.80 6.39 8.13
C ASP A 108 -4.96 5.23 8.66
N TYR A 109 -3.69 5.51 8.97
CA TYR A 109 -2.83 4.53 9.61
C TYR A 109 -2.97 4.53 11.14
N ASN A 110 -3.30 3.38 11.72
CA ASN A 110 -3.41 3.24 13.18
C ASN A 110 -2.12 2.70 13.83
N LYS A 111 -1.21 3.61 14.17
CA LYS A 111 0.05 3.28 14.88
C LYS A 111 -0.17 2.56 16.21
N SER A 112 -1.18 2.99 16.97
CA SER A 112 -1.44 2.47 18.31
C SER A 112 -1.86 1.00 18.31
N GLU A 113 -2.63 0.59 17.30
CA GLU A 113 -3.07 -0.79 17.14
C GLU A 113 -2.01 -1.64 16.45
N ALA A 114 -1.22 -1.07 15.54
CA ALA A 114 -0.07 -1.76 14.93
C ALA A 114 0.92 -2.27 16.00
N MET A 115 1.25 -1.43 16.99
CA MET A 115 2.12 -1.84 18.11
C MET A 115 1.51 -2.94 18.99
N LYS A 116 0.17 -3.01 19.08
CA LYS A 116 -0.52 -4.05 19.87
C LYS A 116 -0.57 -5.39 19.13
N ALA A 117 -0.52 -5.37 17.80
CA ALA A 117 -0.56 -6.59 16.99
C ALA A 117 0.64 -7.52 17.23
N GLY A 118 1.79 -6.97 17.65
CA GLY A 118 2.96 -7.77 18.03
C GLY A 118 2.90 -8.39 19.43
N LYS A 119 1.93 -8.05 20.28
CA LYS A 119 1.89 -8.54 21.68
C LYS A 119 1.26 -9.92 21.77
N LYS A 120 1.68 -10.73 22.76
CA LYS A 120 1.10 -12.08 23.04
C LYS A 120 -0.40 -12.04 23.37
N LYS A 121 -0.85 -11.04 24.15
CA LYS A 121 -2.28 -10.81 24.43
C LYS A 121 -2.83 -9.76 23.46
N LYS A 122 -3.41 -10.24 22.35
CA LYS A 122 -3.99 -9.39 21.30
C LYS A 122 -5.47 -9.11 21.61
N PRO A 123 -5.96 -7.87 21.43
CA PRO A 123 -7.40 -7.63 21.48
C PRO A 123 -8.11 -8.38 20.34
N THR A 124 -9.36 -8.76 20.56
CA THR A 124 -10.18 -9.48 19.56
C THR A 124 -11.01 -8.53 18.69
N LYS A 125 -11.42 -7.38 19.22
CA LYS A 125 -12.22 -6.37 18.52
C LYS A 125 -11.38 -5.16 18.12
N LYS A 126 -11.57 -4.68 16.88
CA LYS A 126 -10.99 -3.41 16.43
C LYS A 126 -11.50 -2.24 17.27
N ARG A 127 -10.64 -1.26 17.56
CA ARG A 127 -11.04 -0.01 18.24
C ARG A 127 -11.20 1.16 17.27
N SER A 128 -10.71 1.05 16.04
CA SER A 128 -10.97 2.02 14.97
C SER A 128 -11.05 1.35 13.61
N ASN A 129 -11.51 2.12 12.61
CA ASN A 129 -11.53 1.72 11.21
C ASN A 129 -10.18 1.92 10.50
N GLY A 130 -9.23 2.60 11.15
CA GLY A 130 -7.88 2.80 10.62
C GLY A 130 -7.16 1.48 10.37
N GLN A 131 -6.24 1.52 9.43
CA GLN A 131 -5.52 0.36 8.93
C GLN A 131 -4.08 0.30 9.42
N PHE A 132 -3.48 -0.88 9.36
CA PHE A 132 -2.03 -1.04 9.36
C PHE A 132 -1.70 -2.22 8.45
N CYS A 133 -0.43 -2.33 8.08
CA CYS A 133 0.06 -3.16 6.97
C CYS A 133 -0.51 -4.58 6.95
N SER A 134 -0.30 -5.36 7.99
CA SER A 134 -0.77 -6.74 8.08
C SER A 134 -2.30 -6.87 8.25
N ARG A 135 -2.96 -5.92 8.93
CA ARG A 135 -4.44 -5.89 9.04
C ARG A 135 -5.08 -5.68 7.68
N LEU A 136 -4.54 -4.75 6.88
CA LEU A 136 -5.02 -4.49 5.52
C LEU A 136 -5.03 -5.81 4.72
N VAL A 137 -3.90 -6.51 4.68
CA VAL A 137 -3.77 -7.80 3.98
C VAL A 137 -4.77 -8.82 4.52
N ALA A 138 -4.81 -9.03 5.84
CA ALA A 138 -5.70 -10.01 6.46
C ALA A 138 -7.19 -9.73 6.19
N GLN A 139 -7.60 -8.45 6.18
CA GLN A 139 -8.97 -8.06 5.87
C GLN A 139 -9.34 -8.29 4.40
N CYS A 140 -8.43 -8.04 3.47
CA CYS A 140 -8.65 -8.29 2.05
C CYS A 140 -8.95 -9.78 1.80
N TYR A 141 -8.12 -10.66 2.35
CA TYR A 141 -8.36 -12.10 2.26
C TYR A 141 -9.62 -12.56 2.98
N ASN A 142 -9.88 -12.02 4.18
CA ASN A 142 -11.10 -12.37 4.91
C ASN A 142 -12.38 -11.95 4.17
N LYS A 143 -12.34 -10.92 3.31
CA LYS A 143 -13.48 -10.54 2.46
C LYS A 143 -13.82 -11.58 1.39
N ALA A 144 -12.83 -12.36 0.94
CA ALA A 144 -13.05 -13.53 0.10
C ALA A 144 -13.28 -14.82 0.93
N GLY A 145 -13.54 -14.72 2.23
CA GLY A 145 -13.75 -15.88 3.10
C GLY A 145 -12.47 -16.64 3.48
N ILE A 146 -11.29 -16.09 3.18
CA ILE A 146 -10.00 -16.74 3.42
C ILE A 146 -9.38 -16.20 4.70
N LYS A 147 -9.32 -17.04 5.73
CA LYS A 147 -8.77 -16.68 7.03
C LYS A 147 -7.27 -17.00 7.11
N LEU A 148 -6.43 -16.07 6.65
CA LEU A 148 -4.96 -16.23 6.69
C LEU A 148 -4.38 -16.30 8.11
N VAL A 149 -5.03 -15.64 9.07
CA VAL A 149 -4.56 -15.47 10.44
C VAL A 149 -5.72 -15.62 11.42
N GLU A 150 -5.41 -16.00 12.66
CA GLU A 150 -6.44 -16.15 13.70
C GLU A 150 -7.21 -14.85 13.99
N SER A 151 -6.49 -13.73 14.07
CA SER A 151 -7.03 -12.40 14.37
C SER A 151 -6.85 -11.45 13.20
N ILE A 152 -7.94 -11.18 12.46
CA ILE A 152 -7.96 -10.28 11.31
C ILE A 152 -7.68 -8.80 11.67
N HIS A 153 -7.92 -8.43 12.93
CA HIS A 153 -7.78 -7.04 13.40
C HIS A 153 -6.44 -6.79 14.10
N TYR A 154 -5.77 -7.83 14.58
CA TYR A 154 -4.49 -7.73 15.27
C TYR A 154 -3.61 -8.89 14.83
N CYS A 155 -3.01 -8.74 13.65
CA CYS A 155 -1.98 -9.63 13.12
C CYS A 155 -0.72 -8.84 12.79
N SER A 156 0.42 -9.48 12.82
CA SER A 156 1.72 -8.95 12.43
C SER A 156 2.14 -9.55 11.08
N PRO A 157 3.15 -8.98 10.40
CA PRO A 157 3.78 -9.62 9.23
C PRO A 157 4.24 -11.06 9.54
N ALA A 158 4.73 -11.32 10.76
CA ALA A 158 5.12 -12.66 11.21
C ALA A 158 3.95 -13.65 11.29
N ASP A 159 2.73 -13.19 11.59
CA ASP A 159 1.55 -14.05 11.60
C ASP A 159 1.15 -14.45 10.17
N LEU A 160 1.36 -13.56 9.18
CA LEU A 160 1.17 -13.88 7.76
C LEU A 160 2.27 -14.84 7.28
N GLU A 161 3.54 -14.56 7.63
CA GLU A 161 4.67 -15.42 7.30
C GLU A 161 4.50 -16.87 7.75
N LYS A 162 3.87 -17.08 8.91
CA LYS A 162 3.63 -18.40 9.51
C LYS A 162 2.30 -19.03 9.10
N SER A 163 1.54 -18.40 8.21
CA SER A 163 0.24 -18.91 7.78
C SER A 163 0.42 -20.22 7.00
N PRO A 164 -0.27 -21.32 7.38
CA PRO A 164 -0.17 -22.59 6.65
C PRO A 164 -0.88 -22.54 5.28
N LEU A 165 -1.62 -21.46 5.00
CA LEU A 165 -2.29 -21.25 3.72
C LEU A 165 -1.38 -20.60 2.67
N LEU A 166 -0.19 -20.17 3.07
CA LEU A 166 0.74 -19.42 2.24
C LEU A 166 2.03 -20.22 2.02
N THR A 167 2.57 -20.13 0.81
CA THR A 167 3.91 -20.61 0.46
C THR A 167 4.74 -19.47 -0.09
N GLU A 168 6.05 -19.57 0.05
CA GLU A 168 6.98 -18.63 -0.58
C GLU A 168 6.92 -18.79 -2.10
N VAL A 169 7.02 -17.67 -2.82
CA VAL A 169 7.13 -17.63 -4.28
C VAL A 169 8.61 -17.58 -4.64
N ASP A 170 9.08 -18.66 -5.26
CA ASP A 170 10.45 -18.75 -5.73
C ASP A 170 10.78 -17.64 -6.76
N ASP A 171 12.01 -17.16 -6.73
CA ASP A 171 12.55 -16.13 -7.63
C ASP A 171 11.77 -14.80 -7.70
N ALA A 172 10.89 -14.54 -6.72
CA ALA A 172 10.14 -13.30 -6.61
C ALA A 172 11.01 -12.08 -6.23
N VAL A 173 12.25 -12.32 -5.79
CA VAL A 173 13.25 -11.29 -5.51
C VAL A 173 14.52 -11.63 -6.28
N LYS A 174 15.02 -10.67 -7.05
CA LYS A 174 16.24 -10.82 -7.85
C LYS A 174 17.21 -9.67 -7.61
N GLU A 175 18.48 -9.90 -7.89
CA GLU A 175 19.45 -8.81 -8.02
C GLU A 175 19.09 -7.98 -9.26
N ALA A 176 19.07 -6.67 -9.10
CA ALA A 176 18.73 -5.73 -10.15
C ALA A 176 19.90 -5.55 -11.11
N SER A 177 19.61 -5.47 -12.41
CA SER A 177 20.55 -4.87 -13.35
C SER A 177 20.80 -3.40 -13.02
N GLU A 178 21.88 -2.83 -13.55
CA GLU A 178 22.19 -1.40 -13.36
C GLU A 178 21.03 -0.50 -13.81
N ALA A 179 20.40 -0.82 -14.94
CA ALA A 179 19.28 -0.06 -15.48
C ALA A 179 18.02 -0.16 -14.58
N GLU A 180 17.71 -1.35 -14.07
CA GLU A 180 16.59 -1.54 -13.15
C GLU A 180 16.82 -0.83 -11.82
N LEU A 181 18.03 -0.92 -11.27
CA LEU A 181 18.38 -0.24 -10.03
C LEU A 181 18.35 1.28 -10.19
N ALA A 182 18.90 1.80 -11.28
CA ALA A 182 18.81 3.22 -11.62
C ALA A 182 17.35 3.67 -11.75
N HIS A 183 16.50 2.89 -12.43
CA HIS A 183 15.07 3.18 -12.53
C HIS A 183 14.37 3.17 -11.16
N ALA A 184 14.68 2.18 -10.33
CA ALA A 184 14.07 2.00 -9.02
C ALA A 184 14.41 3.14 -8.05
N LEU A 185 15.64 3.67 -8.13
CA LEU A 185 16.15 4.72 -7.25
C LEU A 185 15.96 6.14 -7.79
N ALA A 186 15.70 6.30 -9.09
CA ALA A 186 15.48 7.61 -9.70
C ALA A 186 14.33 8.37 -9.00
N PRO A 187 14.40 9.71 -8.95
CA PRO A 187 13.26 10.54 -8.55
C PRO A 187 12.00 10.14 -9.32
N SER A 188 10.91 9.99 -8.59
CA SER A 188 9.63 9.54 -9.13
C SER A 188 8.56 10.58 -8.87
N ILE A 189 7.87 11.00 -9.93
CA ILE A 189 6.68 11.84 -9.84
C ILE A 189 5.58 11.14 -9.00
N HIS A 190 5.58 9.81 -8.92
CA HIS A 190 4.63 9.04 -8.12
C HIS A 190 4.77 9.33 -6.62
N THR A 191 5.98 9.62 -6.15
CA THR A 191 6.21 10.02 -4.75
C THR A 191 5.56 11.38 -4.46
N GLN A 192 5.63 12.32 -5.41
CA GLN A 192 4.96 13.61 -5.30
C GLN A 192 3.44 13.45 -5.35
N HIS A 193 2.93 12.65 -6.29
CA HIS A 193 1.51 12.32 -6.38
C HIS A 193 0.96 11.71 -5.10
N LEU A 194 1.70 10.81 -4.47
CA LEU A 194 1.33 10.21 -3.19
C LEU A 194 1.22 11.28 -2.09
N LYS A 195 2.19 12.19 -1.99
CA LYS A 195 2.15 13.30 -1.01
C LYS A 195 0.93 14.18 -1.23
N SER A 196 0.67 14.58 -2.48
CA SER A 196 -0.51 15.35 -2.86
C SER A 196 -1.81 14.62 -2.50
N SER A 197 -1.88 13.32 -2.79
CA SER A 197 -3.04 12.47 -2.51
C SER A 197 -3.33 12.39 -1.01
N VAL A 198 -2.31 12.11 -0.20
CA VAL A 198 -2.42 12.08 1.27
C VAL A 198 -2.87 13.43 1.81
N ALA A 199 -2.32 14.53 1.29
CA ALA A 199 -2.63 15.88 1.76
C ALA A 199 -4.11 16.23 1.56
N TRP A 200 -4.64 16.07 0.34
CA TRP A 200 -6.04 16.43 0.09
C TRP A 200 -7.01 15.49 0.80
N VAL A 201 -6.72 14.18 0.87
CA VAL A 201 -7.56 13.21 1.59
C VAL A 201 -7.68 13.59 3.05
N LYS A 202 -6.57 13.94 3.69
CA LYS A 202 -6.54 14.36 5.09
C LYS A 202 -7.39 15.63 5.33
N GLU A 203 -7.28 16.63 4.47
CA GLU A 203 -8.08 17.86 4.63
C GLU A 203 -9.56 17.62 4.30
N ALA A 204 -9.88 16.81 3.29
CA ALA A 204 -11.26 16.45 2.94
C ALA A 204 -11.97 15.75 4.12
N LYS A 205 -11.31 14.78 4.78
CA LYS A 205 -11.84 14.15 6.00
C LYS A 205 -12.14 15.16 7.10
N LYS A 206 -11.26 16.14 7.34
CA LYS A 206 -11.49 17.20 8.34
C LYS A 206 -12.68 18.08 7.97
N ILE A 207 -12.85 18.43 6.69
CA ILE A 207 -13.97 19.23 6.19
C ILE A 207 -15.29 18.48 6.39
N LEU A 208 -15.35 17.20 6.00
CA LEU A 208 -16.52 16.36 6.19
C LEU A 208 -16.87 16.18 7.66
N LYS A 209 -15.86 15.96 8.51
CA LYS A 209 -16.05 15.83 9.97
C LYS A 209 -16.67 17.08 10.59
N LYS A 210 -16.21 18.28 10.18
CA LYS A 210 -16.82 19.56 10.59
C LYS A 210 -18.27 19.71 10.12
N SER A 211 -18.65 18.96 9.09
CA SER A 211 -20.02 18.90 8.55
C SER A 211 -20.83 17.74 9.11
N GLY A 212 -20.33 17.05 10.16
CA GLY A 212 -21.02 15.95 10.82
C GLY A 212 -20.90 14.59 10.13
N VAL A 213 -20.02 14.44 9.14
CA VAL A 213 -19.83 13.18 8.41
C VAL A 213 -18.40 12.66 8.60
N GLU A 214 -18.28 11.44 9.12
CA GLU A 214 -17.00 10.74 9.20
C GLU A 214 -16.74 9.99 7.89
N ALA A 215 -15.51 10.04 7.38
CA ALA A 215 -15.07 9.35 6.17
C ALA A 215 -13.71 8.72 6.40
N GLU A 216 -13.54 7.46 6.02
CA GLU A 216 -12.29 6.73 6.21
C GLU A 216 -11.53 6.61 4.89
N THR A 217 -12.21 6.33 3.79
CA THR A 217 -11.61 6.08 2.47
C THR A 217 -11.87 7.22 1.50
N ILE A 218 -11.18 7.21 0.36
CA ILE A 218 -11.50 8.09 -0.78
C ILE A 218 -12.95 7.86 -1.26
N ASN A 219 -13.41 6.60 -1.29
CA ASN A 219 -14.79 6.26 -1.67
C ASN A 219 -15.81 6.83 -0.67
N ASP A 220 -15.50 6.85 0.63
CA ASP A 220 -16.34 7.49 1.64
C ASP A 220 -16.41 8.99 1.42
N ILE A 221 -15.29 9.64 1.07
CA ILE A 221 -15.24 11.08 0.78
C ILE A 221 -16.15 11.41 -0.40
N TYR A 222 -16.05 10.64 -1.50
CA TYR A 222 -16.93 10.82 -2.66
C TYR A 222 -18.39 10.63 -2.30
N SER A 223 -18.72 9.52 -1.64
CA SER A 223 -20.10 9.19 -1.24
C SER A 223 -20.68 10.24 -0.29
N ALA A 224 -19.91 10.69 0.70
CA ALA A 224 -20.29 11.73 1.64
C ALA A 224 -20.55 13.06 0.95
N THR A 225 -19.69 13.45 0.01
CA THR A 225 -19.83 14.72 -0.72
C THR A 225 -21.11 14.72 -1.57
N LEU A 226 -21.39 13.61 -2.26
CA LEU A 226 -22.61 13.45 -3.06
C LEU A 226 -23.88 13.43 -2.19
N ASN A 227 -23.82 12.76 -1.03
CA ASN A 227 -24.98 12.64 -0.13
C ASN A 227 -25.29 13.94 0.61
N LEU A 228 -24.27 14.69 1.02
CA LEU A 228 -24.45 15.98 1.70
C LEU A 228 -25.09 17.03 0.79
N ARG A 229 -24.87 16.95 -0.53
CA ARG A 229 -25.35 17.92 -1.54
C ARG A 229 -25.11 19.37 -1.11
N ASN A 230 -23.99 19.65 -0.44
CA ASN A 230 -23.66 20.95 0.12
C ASN A 230 -22.59 21.65 -0.74
N PRO A 231 -22.96 22.68 -1.53
CA PRO A 231 -22.00 23.35 -2.42
C PRO A 231 -20.81 23.99 -1.71
N LYS A 232 -20.95 24.35 -0.42
CA LYS A 232 -19.84 24.92 0.36
C LYS A 232 -18.81 23.84 0.69
N VAL A 233 -19.26 22.65 1.09
CA VAL A 233 -18.39 21.51 1.39
C VAL A 233 -17.65 21.08 0.12
N ASP A 234 -18.36 20.93 -0.99
CA ASP A 234 -17.79 20.56 -2.28
C ASP A 234 -16.70 21.55 -2.73
N LYS A 235 -16.98 22.86 -2.68
CA LYS A 235 -15.99 23.91 -3.01
C LYS A 235 -14.75 23.87 -2.11
N LEU A 236 -14.92 23.58 -0.82
CA LEU A 236 -13.79 23.45 0.11
C LEU A 236 -12.94 22.23 -0.23
N ILE A 237 -13.54 21.07 -0.49
CA ILE A 237 -12.80 19.86 -0.88
C ILE A 237 -12.06 20.08 -2.20
N LEU A 238 -12.73 20.66 -3.21
CA LEU A 238 -12.10 20.98 -4.49
C LEU A 238 -10.91 21.94 -4.33
N LYS A 239 -11.01 22.93 -3.43
CA LYS A 239 -9.91 23.83 -3.11
C LYS A 239 -8.70 23.06 -2.60
N GLU A 240 -8.90 22.10 -1.68
CA GLU A 240 -7.80 21.29 -1.13
C GLU A 240 -7.20 20.33 -2.17
N ILE A 241 -8.03 19.73 -3.04
CA ILE A 241 -7.54 18.89 -4.15
C ILE A 241 -6.63 19.71 -5.07
N LYS A 242 -7.02 20.94 -5.42
CA LYS A 242 -6.19 21.85 -6.24
C LYS A 242 -4.92 22.28 -5.51
N ALA A 243 -5.04 22.73 -4.25
CA ALA A 243 -3.92 23.22 -3.46
C ALA A 243 -2.86 22.13 -3.19
N SER A 244 -3.27 20.86 -3.11
CA SER A 244 -2.35 19.74 -2.96
C SER A 244 -1.51 19.45 -4.21
N GLY A 245 -1.91 19.96 -5.39
CA GLY A 245 -1.34 19.62 -6.69
C GLY A 245 -1.85 18.30 -7.29
N HIS A 246 -2.75 17.58 -6.60
CA HIS A 246 -3.31 16.31 -7.09
C HIS A 246 -4.04 16.48 -8.43
N TYR A 247 -4.83 17.57 -8.57
CA TYR A 247 -5.59 17.84 -9.80
C TYR A 247 -4.70 18.03 -11.05
N SER A 248 -3.51 18.62 -10.88
CA SER A 248 -2.60 18.96 -11.98
C SER A 248 -1.52 17.91 -12.24
N PHE A 249 -1.48 16.82 -11.47
CA PHE A 249 -0.43 15.80 -11.57
C PHE A 249 -0.27 15.20 -12.97
N TYR A 250 -1.36 15.04 -13.72
CA TYR A 250 -1.32 14.48 -15.08
C TYR A 250 -0.46 15.33 -16.05
N LEU A 251 -0.31 16.64 -15.79
CA LEU A 251 0.57 17.51 -16.59
C LEU A 251 2.04 17.18 -16.36
N GLU A 252 2.41 16.89 -15.12
CA GLU A 252 3.76 16.44 -14.76
C GLU A 252 4.03 15.03 -15.33
N ASP A 253 3.08 14.10 -15.24
CA ASP A 253 3.22 12.77 -15.85
C ASP A 253 3.32 12.86 -17.37
N LYS A 254 2.57 13.75 -18.01
CA LYS A 254 2.69 13.99 -19.46
C LYS A 254 4.06 14.49 -19.86
N ASN A 255 4.68 15.36 -19.07
CA ASN A 255 6.03 15.85 -19.35
C ASN A 255 7.10 14.76 -19.12
N ALA A 256 6.96 13.98 -18.05
CA ALA A 256 7.92 12.93 -17.71
C ALA A 256 7.77 11.67 -18.59
N ASN A 257 6.55 11.35 -19.01
CA ASN A 257 6.18 10.14 -19.74
C ASN A 257 5.31 10.48 -20.98
N PRO A 258 5.81 11.29 -21.94
CA PRO A 258 5.02 11.78 -23.05
C PRO A 258 4.46 10.66 -23.93
N PHE A 259 5.16 9.52 -24.02
CA PHE A 259 4.71 8.33 -24.75
C PHE A 259 3.39 7.74 -24.25
N ARG A 260 2.98 8.02 -23.00
CA ARG A 260 1.66 7.59 -22.50
C ARG A 260 0.50 8.42 -23.05
N TYR A 261 0.80 9.60 -23.60
CA TYR A 261 -0.18 10.61 -24.01
C TYR A 261 -0.10 10.93 -25.51
N ASP A 262 0.82 10.28 -26.23
CA ASP A 262 1.11 10.53 -27.64
C ASP A 262 1.32 9.18 -28.33
N ALA A 263 0.43 8.84 -29.26
CA ALA A 263 0.42 7.55 -29.93
C ALA A 263 1.66 7.29 -30.81
N ALA A 264 2.24 8.34 -31.41
CA ALA A 264 3.44 8.19 -32.22
C ALA A 264 4.64 7.83 -31.33
N LYS A 265 4.81 8.56 -30.22
CA LYS A 265 5.85 8.26 -29.22
C LYS A 265 5.64 6.92 -28.52
N PHE A 266 4.39 6.49 -28.38
CA PHE A 266 4.07 5.17 -27.86
C PHE A 266 4.56 4.07 -28.80
N ALA A 267 4.31 4.21 -30.11
CA ALA A 267 4.69 3.22 -31.11
C ALA A 267 6.22 3.04 -31.21
N GLU A 268 7.02 4.08 -30.97
CA GLU A 268 8.49 4.02 -30.93
C GLU A 268 9.04 3.20 -29.73
N LYS A 269 8.22 2.91 -28.73
CA LYS A 269 8.60 2.22 -27.49
C LYS A 269 8.23 0.73 -27.46
N ILE A 270 7.45 0.25 -28.45
CA ILE A 270 7.02 -1.15 -28.57
C ILE A 270 8.02 -1.93 -29.43
#